data_AF-A0A0N0D0I2-F1
#
_entry.id   AF-A0A0N0D0I2-F1
#
_cell.length_a   1.000
_cell.length_b   1.000
_cell.length_c   1.000
_cell.angle_alpha   90.00
_cell.angle_beta   90.00
_cell.angle_gamma   90.00
#
_symmetry.space_group_name_H-M   'P 1'
#
loop_
_entity.id
_entity.type
_entity.pdbx_description
1 polymer ?
#
loop_
_entity_poly.entity_id
_entity_poly.type
_entity_poly.pdbx_seq_one_letter_code
_entity_poly.pdbx_strand_id
1 'polypeptide(L)'
;MPKPKSVESYGFCIWHIGGYNKNFTEAANACRSQGGRLCTTAELSAAQANGAEWCSWGWVADRNKEHFAQSKANIAFPMQSIRQGCGNSLLPILTESVSKKFGANCCK
;
A
#
# COMPACT_ATOMS: atom_id res chain seq x y z
N MET A 1 19.95 -1.16 -2.84
CA MET A 1 18.48 -1.33 -2.87
C MET A 1 18.16 -2.62 -2.12
N PRO A 2 17.31 -2.64 -1.08
CA PRO A 2 16.94 -3.90 -0.44
C PRO A 2 16.23 -4.74 -1.50
N LYS A 3 16.74 -5.95 -1.76
CA LYS A 3 16.09 -6.89 -2.67
C LYS A 3 14.69 -7.20 -2.13
N PRO A 4 13.64 -7.28 -2.97
CA PRO A 4 12.36 -7.82 -2.52
C PRO A 4 12.62 -9.21 -1.95
N LYS A 5 12.24 -9.45 -0.69
CA LYS A 5 12.28 -10.80 -0.11
C LYS A 5 11.44 -11.69 -1.02
N SER A 6 12.00 -12.83 -1.41
CA SER A 6 11.52 -13.68 -2.51
C SER A 6 10.02 -13.98 -2.40
N VAL A 7 9.39 -14.15 -3.57
CA VAL A 7 7.98 -14.52 -3.78
C VAL A 7 7.51 -15.68 -2.88
N GLU A 8 8.46 -16.51 -2.43
CA GLU A 8 8.25 -17.64 -1.52
C GLU A 8 7.74 -17.27 -0.12
N SER A 9 7.93 -16.03 0.35
CA SER A 9 7.54 -15.67 1.72
C SER A 9 6.05 -15.29 1.88
N TYR A 10 5.34 -14.98 0.80
CA TYR A 10 3.97 -14.44 0.86
C TYR A 10 2.98 -15.16 -0.06
N GLY A 11 3.47 -15.93 -1.04
CA GLY A 11 2.63 -16.50 -2.11
C GLY A 11 2.24 -15.49 -3.20
N PHE A 12 2.72 -14.25 -3.12
CA PHE A 12 2.55 -13.19 -4.12
C PHE A 12 3.75 -12.23 -4.08
N CYS A 13 3.98 -11.51 -5.18
CA CYS A 13 4.98 -10.45 -5.25
C CYS A 13 4.39 -9.17 -4.65
N ILE A 14 5.15 -8.47 -3.80
CA ILE A 14 4.78 -7.15 -3.28
C ILE A 14 5.92 -6.15 -3.44
N TRP A 15 5.58 -4.93 -3.85
CA TRP A 15 6.51 -3.81 -3.93
C TRP A 15 5.79 -2.48 -3.71
N HIS A 16 6.58 -1.43 -3.42
CA HIS A 16 6.06 -0.09 -3.18
C HIS A 16 6.59 0.89 -4.24
N ILE A 17 5.67 1.66 -4.83
CA ILE A 17 6.00 2.81 -5.67
C ILE A 17 5.85 4.07 -4.81
N GLY A 18 6.97 4.58 -4.29
CA GLY A 18 6.99 5.73 -3.39
C GLY A 18 6.57 7.07 -4.02
N GLY A 19 6.62 8.11 -3.18
CA GLY A 19 6.27 9.50 -3.50
C GLY A 19 4.86 9.90 -3.02
N TYR A 20 4.56 11.20 -3.02
CA TYR A 20 3.25 11.75 -2.67
C TYR A 20 2.65 12.50 -3.86
N ASN A 21 2.59 11.81 -5.01
CA ASN A 21 2.30 12.44 -6.30
C ASN A 21 1.24 11.71 -7.14
N LYS A 22 0.64 10.63 -6.64
CA LYS A 22 -0.36 9.83 -7.38
C LYS A 22 -1.69 9.81 -6.65
N ASN A 23 -2.76 10.16 -7.35
CA ASN A 23 -4.12 9.88 -6.92
C ASN A 23 -4.44 8.38 -7.02
N PHE A 24 -5.60 7.96 -6.52
CA PHE A 24 -5.96 6.54 -6.49
C PHE A 24 -5.88 5.86 -7.86
N THR A 25 -6.42 6.49 -8.90
CA THR A 25 -6.44 5.96 -10.26
C THR A 25 -5.03 5.91 -10.86
N GLU A 26 -4.23 6.96 -10.66
CA GLU A 26 -2.84 7.03 -11.11
C GLU A 26 -1.98 5.95 -10.44
N ALA A 27 -2.18 5.71 -9.14
CA ALA A 27 -1.50 4.66 -8.41
C ALA A 27 -1.87 3.27 -8.91
N ALA A 28 -3.17 3.02 -9.16
CA ALA A 28 -3.62 1.76 -9.75
C ALA A 28 -3.02 1.53 -11.14
N ASN A 29 -2.96 2.57 -11.98
CA ASN A 29 -2.32 2.49 -13.30
C ASN A 29 -0.82 2.27 -13.21
N ALA A 30 -0.14 2.85 -12.21
CA ALA A 30 1.29 2.63 -11.98
C ALA A 30 1.60 1.17 -11.60
N CYS A 31 0.75 0.51 -10.83
CA CYS A 31 0.93 -0.93 -10.58
C CYS A 31 0.65 -1.75 -11.86
N ARG A 32 -0.39 -1.39 -12.64
CA ARG A 32 -0.73 -2.08 -13.90
C ARG A 32 0.38 -1.98 -14.95
N SER A 33 1.05 -0.83 -15.06
CA SER A 33 2.16 -0.67 -16.02
C SER A 33 3.37 -1.54 -15.70
N GLN A 34 3.47 -2.05 -14.45
CA GLN A 34 4.49 -3.01 -14.02
C GLN A 34 3.93 -4.46 -13.96
N GLY A 35 2.74 -4.69 -14.54
CA GLY A 35 2.12 -6.02 -14.60
C GLY A 35 1.48 -6.49 -13.29
N GLY A 36 1.17 -5.58 -12.38
CA GLY A 36 0.48 -5.86 -11.11
C GLY A 36 -0.82 -5.07 -10.93
N ARG A 37 -1.30 -5.03 -9.70
CA ARG A 37 -2.44 -4.23 -9.25
C ARG A 37 -2.16 -3.63 -7.89
N LEU A 38 -3.02 -2.73 -7.39
CA LEU A 38 -2.95 -2.37 -5.99
C LEU A 38 -3.14 -3.61 -5.11
N CYS A 39 -2.36 -3.72 -4.04
CA CYS A 39 -2.56 -4.72 -3.00
C CYS A 39 -3.84 -4.41 -2.22
N THR A 40 -4.54 -5.43 -1.77
CA THR A 40 -5.51 -5.30 -0.68
C THR A 40 -4.80 -5.00 0.65
N THR A 41 -5.52 -4.49 1.63
CA THR A 41 -5.02 -4.34 3.01
C THR A 41 -4.65 -5.68 3.62
N ALA A 42 -5.37 -6.75 3.27
CA ALA A 42 -5.08 -8.11 3.72
C ALA A 42 -3.75 -8.64 3.16
N GLU A 43 -3.47 -8.45 1.86
CA GLU A 43 -2.17 -8.78 1.26
C GLU A 43 -1.05 -7.94 1.87
N LEU A 44 -1.26 -6.65 2.08
CA LEU A 44 -0.28 -5.80 2.73
C LEU A 44 0.02 -6.24 4.18
N SER A 45 -1.00 -6.67 4.92
CA SER A 45 -0.87 -7.22 6.27
C SER A 45 -0.13 -8.55 6.28
N ALA A 46 -0.43 -9.46 5.35
CA ALA A 46 0.31 -10.71 5.20
C ALA A 46 1.79 -10.45 4.83
N ALA A 47 2.04 -9.44 3.98
CA ALA A 47 3.38 -9.01 3.66
C ALA A 47 4.12 -8.42 4.86
N GLN A 48 3.45 -7.60 5.66
CA GLN A 48 3.98 -7.12 6.92
C GLN A 48 4.33 -8.30 7.84
N ALA A 49 3.44 -9.27 8.03
CA ALA A 49 3.68 -10.39 8.93
C ALA A 49 4.93 -11.22 8.58
N ASN A 50 5.40 -11.19 7.32
CA ASN A 50 6.67 -11.83 6.93
C ASN A 50 7.81 -10.83 6.61
N GLY A 51 7.70 -9.61 7.15
CA GLY A 51 8.83 -8.68 7.24
C GLY A 51 8.97 -7.70 6.08
N ALA A 52 7.89 -7.40 5.35
CA ALA A 52 7.83 -6.22 4.49
C ALA A 52 7.86 -4.94 5.35
N GLU A 53 8.70 -3.97 4.97
CA GLU A 53 8.82 -2.70 5.69
C GLU A 53 9.04 -1.51 4.76
N TRP A 54 8.18 -0.50 4.82
CA TRP A 54 8.45 0.83 4.26
C TRP A 54 7.67 1.93 4.97
N CYS A 55 8.31 3.10 5.10
CA CYS A 55 7.75 4.28 5.75
C CYS A 55 7.24 5.28 4.70
N SER A 56 6.14 4.94 4.03
CA SER A 56 5.52 5.82 3.03
C SER A 56 4.10 5.37 2.73
N TRP A 57 3.14 6.27 2.92
CA TRP A 57 1.74 6.03 2.57
C TRP A 57 1.59 5.63 1.10
N GLY A 58 0.89 4.53 0.86
CA GLY A 58 0.51 4.09 -0.47
C GLY A 58 -0.95 3.68 -0.55
N TRP A 59 -1.56 3.89 -1.71
CA TRP A 59 -2.91 3.40 -2.00
C TRP A 59 -2.97 1.87 -1.93
N VAL A 60 -4.12 1.34 -1.52
CA VAL A 60 -4.48 -0.08 -1.55
C VAL A 60 -5.81 -0.27 -2.27
N ALA A 61 -6.10 -1.48 -2.76
CA ALA A 61 -7.25 -1.80 -3.60
C ALA A 61 -8.59 -1.71 -2.86
N ASP A 62 -8.58 -1.96 -1.54
CA ASP A 62 -9.81 -2.01 -0.75
C ASP A 62 -10.40 -0.62 -0.60
N ARG A 63 -11.63 -0.48 -1.09
CA ARG A 63 -12.43 0.73 -0.89
C ARG A 63 -13.28 0.57 0.36
N ASN A 64 -13.38 1.63 1.15
CA ASN A 64 -14.31 1.66 2.27
C ASN A 64 -15.75 1.48 1.73
N LYS A 65 -16.45 0.43 2.19
CA LYS A 65 -17.81 0.08 1.77
C LYS A 65 -18.88 0.72 2.64
N GLU A 66 -18.52 1.27 3.80
CA GLU A 66 -19.43 1.82 4.81
C GLU A 66 -19.99 3.18 4.38
N HIS A 67 -19.29 3.88 3.49
CA HIS A 67 -19.80 5.04 2.79
C HIS A 67 -19.78 4.76 1.30
N PHE A 68 -20.94 4.63 0.66
CA PHE A 68 -21.15 4.57 -0.79
C PHE A 68 -20.53 5.75 -1.58
N ALA A 69 -19.80 6.64 -0.91
CA ALA A 69 -19.00 7.68 -1.50
C ALA A 69 -17.83 7.06 -2.27
N GLN A 70 -18.00 6.94 -3.57
CA GLN A 70 -16.94 6.59 -4.52
C GLN A 70 -15.76 7.61 -4.54
N SER A 71 -15.73 8.56 -3.61
CA SER A 71 -14.71 9.58 -3.44
C SER A 71 -13.67 9.25 -2.38
N LYS A 72 -13.76 8.11 -1.68
CA LYS A 72 -12.75 7.69 -0.69
C LYS A 72 -12.13 6.32 -0.99
N ALA A 73 -10.89 6.14 -0.54
CA ALA A 73 -10.13 4.90 -0.62
C ALA A 73 -9.13 4.78 0.54
N ASN A 74 -8.63 3.58 0.79
CA ASN A 74 -7.68 3.34 1.88
C ASN A 74 -6.24 3.57 1.42
N ILE A 75 -5.43 4.07 2.35
CA ILE A 75 -3.96 4.14 2.27
C ILE A 75 -3.37 3.40 3.46
N ALA A 76 -2.23 2.76 3.24
CA ALA A 76 -1.52 1.99 4.27
C ALA A 76 -0.03 1.85 3.94
N PHE A 77 0.75 1.44 4.94
CA PHE A 77 2.12 0.97 4.77
C PHE A 77 2.48 -0.06 5.88
N PRO A 78 3.33 -1.06 5.60
CA PRO A 78 3.65 -2.12 6.53
C PRO A 78 4.88 -1.71 7.36
N MET A 79 4.72 -1.31 8.62
CA MET A 79 5.86 -1.10 9.51
C MET A 79 6.10 -2.35 10.36
N GLN A 80 7.37 -2.75 10.53
CA GLN A 80 7.72 -3.81 11.48
C GLN A 80 8.00 -3.25 12.88
N SER A 81 8.36 -1.97 12.93
CA SER A 81 8.78 -1.31 14.16
C SER A 81 8.16 0.08 14.25
N ILE A 82 7.77 0.50 15.46
CA ILE A 82 7.33 1.86 15.71
C ILE A 82 8.54 2.78 15.52
N ARG A 83 8.46 3.66 14.53
CA ARG A 83 9.52 4.62 14.19
C ARG A 83 8.98 6.03 14.16
N GLN A 84 9.65 6.93 14.87
CA GLN A 84 9.33 8.36 14.86
C GLN A 84 9.33 8.89 13.41
N GLY A 85 8.24 9.58 13.05
CA GLY A 85 8.03 10.11 11.69
C GLY A 85 7.34 9.15 10.72
N CYS A 86 7.09 7.89 11.12
CA CYS A 86 6.45 6.85 10.30
C CYS A 86 5.07 6.47 10.83
N GLY A 87 4.26 7.46 11.21
CA GLY A 87 2.91 7.27 11.76
C GLY A 87 2.83 6.68 13.18
N ASN A 88 3.95 6.24 13.76
CA ASN A 88 4.04 5.65 15.11
C ASN A 88 3.07 4.47 15.35
N SER A 89 2.82 3.66 14.33
CA SER A 89 1.96 2.48 14.39
C SER A 89 2.49 1.38 13.46
N LEU A 90 2.15 0.12 13.73
CA LEU A 90 2.68 -1.04 13.01
C LEU A 90 2.02 -1.26 11.64
N LEU A 91 0.69 -1.16 11.54
CA LEU A 91 -0.01 -1.22 10.25
C LEU A 91 -1.07 -0.12 10.17
N PRO A 92 -0.64 1.15 10.06
CA PRO A 92 -1.60 2.23 10.02
C PRO A 92 -2.39 2.17 8.71
N ILE A 93 -3.71 2.10 8.82
CA ILE A 93 -4.66 2.17 7.70
C ILE A 93 -5.48 3.44 7.91
N LEU A 94 -5.52 4.30 6.90
CA LEU A 94 -6.36 5.50 6.90
C LEU A 94 -7.25 5.51 5.67
N THR A 95 -8.39 6.19 5.78
CA THR A 95 -9.28 6.44 4.64
C THR A 95 -9.14 7.89 4.20
N GLU A 96 -8.86 8.10 2.92
CA GLU A 96 -8.60 9.42 2.34
C GLU A 96 -9.42 9.67 1.08
N SER A 97 -9.52 10.94 0.69
CA SER A 97 -10.15 11.32 -0.60
C SER A 97 -9.33 10.78 -1.76
N VAL A 98 -9.97 10.14 -2.75
CA VAL A 98 -9.32 9.56 -3.94
C VAL A 98 -8.52 10.57 -4.77
N SER A 99 -8.79 11.87 -4.60
CA SER A 99 -8.07 12.98 -5.23
C SER A 99 -6.75 13.36 -4.55
N LYS A 100 -6.51 12.93 -3.30
CA LYS A 100 -5.25 13.15 -2.58
C LYS A 100 -4.12 12.36 -3.23
N LYS A 101 -2.87 12.71 -2.90
CA LYS A 101 -1.68 12.15 -3.55
C LYS A 101 -0.77 11.41 -2.59
N PHE A 102 -0.48 10.15 -2.92
CA PHE A 102 0.34 9.22 -2.14
C PHE A 102 1.18 8.34 -3.08
N GLY A 103 1.79 7.29 -2.54
CA GLY A 103 2.45 6.22 -3.30
C GLY A 103 1.46 5.11 -3.69
N ALA A 104 1.97 3.95 -4.07
CA ALA A 104 1.16 2.78 -4.42
C ALA A 104 1.78 1.51 -3.84
N ASN A 105 0.98 0.74 -3.09
CA ASN A 105 1.34 -0.62 -2.70
C ASN A 105 0.88 -1.57 -3.82
N CYS A 106 1.81 -2.23 -4.49
CA CYS A 106 1.53 -3.05 -5.66
C CYS A 106 1.77 -4.53 -5.40
N CYS A 107 0.85 -5.37 -5.88
CA CYS A 107 0.87 -6.82 -5.74
C CYS A 107 0.69 -7.52 -7.10
N LYS A 108 1.26 -8.72 -7.23
CA LYS A 108 1.07 -9.63 -8.36
C LYS A 108 1.01 -11.08 -7.90
#